data_AF-A0AAE2SET4-F1
#
_entry.id   AF-A0AAE2SET4-F1
#
_cell.length_a   1.000
_cell.length_b   1.000
_cell.length_c   1.000
_cell.angle_alpha   90.00
_cell.angle_beta   90.00
_cell.angle_gamma   90.00
#
_symmetry.space_group_name_H-M   'P 1'
#
loop_
_entity.id
_entity.type
_entity.pdbx_description
1 polymer ?
#
loop_
_entity_poly.entity_id
_entity_poly.type
_entity_poly.pdbx_seq_one_letter_code
_entity_poly.pdbx_strand_id
1 'polypeptide(L)'
;MKRLFIPCIILASVACKKQVTNPSQELNSPPPPQSPPISGQSEEKTSPSQTIEHLRVHLSLNPENKPALAKQKFASTPISQDEAEQAIQLLFKDRVTTLRAERKKEFDAKAITLGDQTLRYDYRITGNQPEDGHSLYISMHGGGGAPAKVNDQQWANQIKLYEPKEGIYLAPRAPTDTWNLWHRDHIDPLFDRLIENFITFKGINPNKVYIMGYSAGGDGTYQLAPRMADRWAAAAMMAGHPGDAKTYNLRNLPYFIQCGGKDNAYNRAKLAADWGRKLDQLAEANPGSYPHKTVIYPDYGHWMQRADRQAVPWMAEFTRNPWPKKIHWYQDNATHTRFYWLENTAPKAKQLITAEIDLENPQTIILTIGDSQGELAINAINSKKPGAEDGRQQFPPIESITLRLSDQLIDLDKPLTVRKSDGTTLCQGKVHRSIEAIATSLTQRPDPSSAATATLTLDLNQAQP
;
A
#
# COMPACT_ATOMS: atom_id res chain seq x y z
N MET A 1 60.99 -30.61 7.35
CA MET A 1 62.16 -30.07 8.08
C MET A 1 61.68 -29.29 9.31
N LYS A 2 62.59 -28.91 10.23
CA LYS A 2 62.49 -27.93 11.36
C LYS A 2 61.09 -27.31 11.65
N ARG A 3 60.46 -27.55 12.82
CA ARG A 3 60.62 -26.84 14.14
C ARG A 3 60.08 -25.39 14.12
N LEU A 4 59.44 -24.78 15.14
CA LEU A 4 59.10 -25.05 16.58
C LEU A 4 57.86 -24.12 16.94
N PHE A 5 57.14 -24.08 18.08
CA PHE A 5 57.05 -24.81 19.36
C PHE A 5 55.66 -24.56 20.04
N ILE A 6 55.37 -25.21 21.19
CA ILE A 6 54.24 -24.93 22.13
C ILE A 6 54.75 -25.15 23.58
N PRO A 7 54.57 -24.21 24.53
CA PRO A 7 53.66 -24.39 25.68
C PRO A 7 52.88 -23.10 26.06
N CYS A 8 51.70 -23.06 26.71
CA CYS A 8 51.00 -23.88 27.74
C CYS A 8 51.18 -23.44 29.21
N ILE A 9 50.04 -23.08 29.83
CA ILE A 9 49.62 -23.29 31.24
C ILE A 9 50.24 -22.39 32.34
N ILE A 10 49.38 -21.78 33.17
CA ILE A 10 49.37 -21.88 34.65
C ILE A 10 48.01 -21.40 35.21
N LEU A 11 47.54 -22.04 36.29
CA LEU A 11 46.37 -21.65 37.09
C LEU A 11 46.82 -21.07 38.45
N ALA A 12 46.05 -20.13 39.01
CA ALA A 12 46.11 -19.74 40.42
C ALA A 12 44.72 -19.31 40.91
N SER A 13 44.47 -19.36 42.24
CA SER A 13 43.13 -19.21 42.83
C SER A 13 43.20 -18.79 44.31
N VAL A 14 42.03 -18.46 44.92
CA VAL A 14 41.86 -18.13 46.36
C VAL A 14 42.45 -16.73 46.70
N ALA A 15 41.97 -15.90 47.65
CA ALA A 15 41.15 -16.09 48.85
C ALA A 15 40.13 -14.97 49.14
N CYS A 16 39.23 -15.21 50.10
CA CYS A 16 38.32 -14.24 50.71
C CYS A 16 38.89 -13.68 52.03
N LYS A 17 38.48 -12.47 52.46
CA LYS A 17 38.53 -12.05 53.88
C LYS A 17 37.49 -10.97 54.22
N LYS A 18 36.95 -11.01 55.44
CA LYS A 18 36.05 -10.02 56.07
C LYS A 18 36.64 -9.56 57.41
N GLN A 19 36.50 -8.27 57.72
CA GLN A 19 36.52 -7.61 59.06
C GLN A 19 36.20 -6.12 58.77
N VAL A 20 35.31 -5.35 59.44
CA VAL A 20 34.59 -5.43 60.72
C VAL A 20 35.43 -5.13 61.97
N THR A 21 35.44 -3.86 62.40
CA THR A 21 35.00 -3.39 63.74
C THR A 21 34.79 -1.86 63.77
N ASN A 22 34.08 -1.36 64.79
CA ASN A 22 33.65 0.03 65.07
C ASN A 22 34.56 0.66 66.19
N PRO A 23 34.30 1.82 66.87
CA PRO A 23 33.19 2.79 66.77
C PRO A 23 33.55 4.31 66.93
N SER A 24 32.48 5.13 66.90
CA SER A 24 32.21 6.34 67.73
C SER A 24 33.05 7.63 67.60
N GLN A 25 32.37 8.73 67.24
CA GLN A 25 31.98 9.79 68.20
C GLN A 25 30.76 10.58 67.69
N GLU A 26 29.84 10.93 68.60
CA GLU A 26 28.72 11.87 68.36
C GLU A 26 29.10 13.28 68.84
N LEU A 27 28.34 14.31 68.45
CA LEU A 27 27.83 15.35 69.37
C LEU A 27 26.82 16.33 68.71
N ASN A 28 25.79 16.68 69.49
CA ASN A 28 24.89 17.84 69.41
C ASN A 28 23.76 17.91 68.34
N SER A 29 22.54 18.04 68.85
CA SER A 29 21.32 18.62 68.23
C SER A 29 20.71 19.61 69.23
N PRO A 30 20.00 20.68 68.82
CA PRO A 30 18.51 20.65 68.71
C PRO A 30 17.96 21.69 67.69
N PRO A 31 16.66 22.08 67.64
CA PRO A 31 15.38 21.44 68.02
C PRO A 31 14.39 21.29 66.81
N PRO A 32 13.16 20.74 66.99
CA PRO A 32 12.12 20.58 65.94
C PRO A 32 10.97 21.62 66.05
N PRO A 33 9.84 21.50 65.30
CA PRO A 33 9.65 21.26 63.86
C PRO A 33 8.66 22.26 63.17
N GLN A 34 8.61 22.31 61.83
CA GLN A 34 7.40 22.72 61.08
C GLN A 34 7.47 22.41 59.57
N SER A 35 6.32 22.16 58.96
CA SER A 35 6.06 22.21 57.51
C SER A 35 4.97 23.26 57.26
N PRO A 36 4.95 23.94 56.10
CA PRO A 36 3.82 23.71 55.19
C PRO A 36 4.29 23.73 53.69
N PRO A 37 3.56 24.19 52.64
CA PRO A 37 3.39 23.36 51.43
C PRO A 37 3.94 24.00 50.14
N ILE A 38 3.85 23.27 49.03
CA ILE A 38 3.64 23.72 47.62
C ILE A 38 3.68 22.42 46.77
N SER A 39 2.63 21.95 46.09
CA SER A 39 1.71 22.57 45.11
C SER A 39 2.37 22.86 43.75
N GLY A 40 2.67 21.81 42.99
CA GLY A 40 3.27 21.94 41.66
C GLY A 40 3.42 20.62 40.92
N GLN A 41 2.32 20.03 40.44
CA GLN A 41 2.41 19.09 39.33
C GLN A 41 2.75 19.89 38.08
N SER A 42 4.04 20.03 37.77
CA SER A 42 4.47 20.46 36.45
C SER A 42 4.06 19.39 35.44
N GLU A 43 3.19 19.74 34.49
CA GLU A 43 2.99 18.91 33.31
C GLU A 43 4.31 18.88 32.52
N GLU A 44 5.07 17.80 32.67
CA GLU A 44 6.23 17.54 31.82
C GLU A 44 5.73 17.36 30.38
N LYS A 45 5.82 18.45 29.61
CA LYS A 45 5.78 18.39 28.14
C LYS A 45 6.96 17.53 27.71
N THR A 46 6.69 16.26 27.44
CA THR A 46 7.69 15.28 27.04
C THR A 46 8.45 15.82 25.83
N SER A 47 9.75 15.98 25.97
CA SER A 47 10.61 16.59 24.96
C SER A 47 10.77 15.70 23.72
N PRO A 48 11.16 16.24 22.55
CA PRO A 48 11.39 15.52 21.27
C PRO A 48 12.52 14.46 21.24
N SER A 49 12.77 13.80 22.38
CA SER A 49 13.65 12.66 22.55
C SER A 49 12.99 11.57 23.41
N GLN A 50 12.10 11.95 24.33
CA GLN A 50 11.41 11.01 25.23
C GLN A 50 10.33 10.20 24.50
N THR A 51 9.63 10.78 23.52
CA THR A 51 8.54 10.12 22.79
C THR A 51 8.99 8.88 22.02
N ILE A 52 10.17 8.95 21.36
CA ILE A 52 10.76 7.81 20.67
C ILE A 52 11.38 6.78 21.64
N GLU A 53 11.89 7.20 22.79
CA GLU A 53 12.37 6.24 23.79
C GLU A 53 11.20 5.49 24.46
N HIS A 54 10.09 6.18 24.76
CA HIS A 54 8.85 5.54 25.19
C HIS A 54 8.34 4.51 24.17
N LEU A 55 8.47 4.80 22.87
CA LEU A 55 8.19 3.83 21.81
C LEU A 55 9.15 2.63 21.87
N ARG A 56 10.47 2.82 21.97
CA ARG A 56 11.45 1.71 22.07
C ARG A 56 11.16 0.82 23.28
N VAL A 57 10.93 1.42 24.45
CA VAL A 57 10.54 0.71 25.69
C VAL A 57 9.24 -0.08 25.47
N HIS A 58 8.20 0.55 24.92
CA HIS A 58 6.93 -0.09 24.63
C HIS A 58 7.04 -1.27 23.64
N LEU A 59 7.87 -1.14 22.61
CA LEU A 59 8.11 -2.21 21.64
C LEU A 59 8.92 -3.38 22.24
N SER A 60 9.72 -3.14 23.29
CA SER A 60 10.47 -4.18 24.02
C SER A 60 9.65 -5.01 25.03
N LEU A 61 8.40 -4.63 25.30
CA LEU A 61 7.51 -5.35 26.22
C LEU A 61 7.11 -6.74 25.65
N ASN A 62 6.96 -7.75 26.52
CA ASN A 62 6.39 -9.05 26.13
C ASN A 62 5.01 -8.83 25.49
N PRO A 63 4.77 -9.30 24.24
CA PRO A 63 3.49 -9.16 23.53
C PRO A 63 2.25 -9.57 24.33
N GLU A 64 2.34 -10.57 25.21
CA GLU A 64 1.22 -11.03 26.05
C GLU A 64 0.72 -9.96 27.04
N ASN A 65 1.60 -9.04 27.44
CA ASN A 65 1.33 -7.98 28.42
C ASN A 65 1.56 -6.56 27.85
N LYS A 66 1.82 -6.44 26.54
CA LYS A 66 2.05 -5.16 25.84
C LYS A 66 0.71 -4.42 25.74
N PRO A 67 0.53 -3.27 26.41
CA PRO A 67 -0.74 -2.55 26.38
C PRO A 67 -0.98 -1.98 24.97
N ALA A 68 -2.22 -1.65 24.62
CA ALA A 68 -2.53 -1.10 23.30
C ALA A 68 -1.78 0.24 23.08
N LEU A 69 -1.05 0.37 21.96
CA LEU A 69 -0.25 1.54 21.63
C LEU A 69 -1.10 2.83 21.54
N ALA A 70 -2.26 2.76 20.90
CA ALA A 70 -3.24 3.86 20.83
C ALA A 70 -3.80 4.32 22.20
N LYS A 71 -3.57 3.56 23.28
CA LYS A 71 -3.93 3.97 24.65
C LYS A 71 -2.76 4.62 25.42
N GLN A 72 -1.59 4.77 24.80
CA GLN A 72 -0.43 5.40 25.43
C GLN A 72 -0.40 6.90 25.12
N LYS A 73 -0.23 7.75 26.13
CA LYS A 73 -0.17 9.23 25.95
C LYS A 73 0.88 9.68 24.95
N PHE A 74 2.02 8.98 24.87
CA PHE A 74 3.09 9.31 23.92
C PHE A 74 2.72 9.00 22.45
N ALA A 75 1.72 8.15 22.19
CA ALA A 75 1.37 7.76 20.83
C ALA A 75 0.69 8.89 20.03
N SER A 76 -0.13 9.70 20.72
CA SER A 76 -0.82 10.88 20.17
C SER A 76 -0.09 12.20 20.44
N THR A 77 1.10 12.16 21.05
CA THR A 77 1.93 13.35 21.27
C THR A 77 2.53 13.82 19.94
N PRO A 78 2.49 15.14 19.62
CA PRO A 78 3.13 15.68 18.41
C PRO A 78 4.62 15.38 18.34
N ILE A 79 5.10 14.92 17.18
CA ILE A 79 6.52 14.63 16.92
C ILE A 79 7.08 15.44 15.73
N SER A 80 8.40 15.58 15.70
CA SER A 80 9.17 16.11 14.57
C SER A 80 9.19 15.15 13.37
N GLN A 81 9.70 15.60 12.22
CA GLN A 81 9.89 14.73 11.05
C GLN A 81 10.91 13.61 11.35
N ASP A 82 12.08 13.95 11.90
CA ASP A 82 13.15 13.01 12.27
C ASP A 82 12.68 11.93 13.26
N GLU A 83 11.79 12.27 14.20
CA GLU A 83 11.12 11.31 15.08
C GLU A 83 10.11 10.46 14.32
N ALA A 84 9.32 11.03 13.40
CA ALA A 84 8.37 10.27 12.58
C ALA A 84 9.07 9.24 11.68
N GLU A 85 10.21 9.60 11.09
CA GLU A 85 11.04 8.68 10.29
C GLU A 85 11.60 7.55 11.16
N GLN A 86 12.11 7.85 12.37
CA GLN A 86 12.52 6.82 13.35
C GLN A 86 11.35 5.91 13.77
N ALA A 87 10.18 6.48 14.02
CA ALA A 87 8.98 5.74 14.42
C ALA A 87 8.51 4.79 13.30
N ILE A 88 8.55 5.21 12.03
CA ILE A 88 8.27 4.33 10.87
C ILE A 88 9.19 3.11 10.89
N GLN A 89 10.51 3.31 11.06
CA GLN A 89 11.48 2.20 11.05
C GLN A 89 11.27 1.24 12.24
N LEU A 90 11.03 1.77 13.44
CA LEU A 90 10.78 0.99 14.65
C LEU A 90 9.49 0.16 14.54
N LEU A 91 8.39 0.80 14.15
CA LEU A 91 7.08 0.15 14.02
C LEU A 91 7.03 -0.84 12.85
N PHE A 92 7.69 -0.55 11.72
CA PHE A 92 7.78 -1.47 10.59
C PHE A 92 8.55 -2.74 10.98
N LYS A 93 9.64 -2.61 11.75
CA LYS A 93 10.42 -3.74 12.27
C LYS A 93 9.61 -4.60 13.25
N ASP A 94 8.86 -4.01 14.18
CA ASP A 94 7.96 -4.72 15.10
C ASP A 94 6.83 -5.44 14.34
N ARG A 95 6.21 -4.75 13.37
CA ARG A 95 5.16 -5.31 12.52
C ARG A 95 5.66 -6.49 11.70
N VAL A 96 6.78 -6.37 10.99
CA VAL A 96 7.37 -7.47 10.20
C VAL A 96 7.79 -8.63 11.09
N THR A 97 8.31 -8.38 12.29
CA THR A 97 8.65 -9.44 13.26
C THR A 97 7.40 -10.19 13.72
N THR A 98 6.32 -9.47 14.03
CA THR A 98 5.01 -10.04 14.38
C THR A 98 4.43 -10.88 13.23
N LEU A 99 4.38 -10.32 12.01
CA LEU A 99 3.88 -11.02 10.83
C LEU A 99 4.70 -12.27 10.49
N ARG A 100 6.03 -12.26 10.72
CA ARG A 100 6.89 -13.45 10.57
C ARG A 100 6.48 -14.59 11.50
N ALA A 101 6.12 -14.28 12.75
CA ALA A 101 5.68 -15.28 13.72
C ALA A 101 4.27 -15.82 13.40
N GLU A 102 3.31 -14.92 13.13
CA GLU A 102 1.93 -15.27 12.79
C GLU A 102 1.83 -16.15 11.54
N ARG A 103 2.53 -15.76 10.46
CA ARG A 103 2.22 -16.20 9.10
C ARG A 103 3.20 -17.23 8.53
N LYS A 104 4.22 -17.67 9.28
CA LYS A 104 5.26 -18.56 8.74
C LYS A 104 4.68 -19.80 8.06
N LYS A 105 3.66 -20.42 8.67
CA LYS A 105 3.00 -21.64 8.16
C LYS A 105 2.31 -21.42 6.81
N GLU A 106 1.65 -20.27 6.59
CA GLU A 106 0.96 -19.95 5.32
C GLU A 106 1.98 -19.66 4.20
N PHE A 107 3.11 -19.03 4.55
CA PHE A 107 4.18 -18.74 3.61
C PHE A 107 4.98 -19.99 3.22
N ASP A 108 5.33 -20.84 4.20
CA ASP A 108 5.97 -22.14 3.97
C ASP A 108 5.10 -23.04 3.08
N ALA A 109 3.78 -23.04 3.30
CA ALA A 109 2.81 -23.82 2.52
C ALA A 109 2.49 -23.24 1.12
N LYS A 110 2.97 -22.02 0.81
CA LYS A 110 2.60 -21.24 -0.39
C LYS A 110 1.08 -21.13 -0.62
N ALA A 111 0.31 -21.00 0.46
CA ALA A 111 -1.15 -20.95 0.42
C ALA A 111 -1.68 -19.97 1.47
N ILE A 112 -2.56 -19.07 1.04
CA ILE A 112 -3.24 -18.09 1.89
C ILE A 112 -4.72 -18.46 1.92
N THR A 113 -5.27 -18.69 3.12
CA THR A 113 -6.70 -18.97 3.30
C THR A 113 -7.35 -17.83 4.08
N LEU A 114 -8.40 -17.23 3.52
CA LEU A 114 -9.24 -16.21 4.17
C LEU A 114 -10.70 -16.63 4.01
N GLY A 115 -11.38 -16.94 5.13
CA GLY A 115 -12.69 -17.59 5.09
C GLY A 115 -12.61 -18.98 4.48
N ASP A 116 -13.45 -19.25 3.49
CA ASP A 116 -13.44 -20.48 2.68
C ASP A 116 -12.50 -20.40 1.45
N GLN A 117 -12.01 -19.20 1.12
CA GLN A 117 -11.23 -18.95 -0.09
C GLN A 117 -9.74 -19.19 0.14
N THR A 118 -9.08 -19.95 -0.75
CA THR A 118 -7.64 -20.25 -0.66
C THR A 118 -6.89 -19.87 -1.93
N LEU A 119 -6.00 -18.88 -1.83
CA LEU A 119 -5.04 -18.50 -2.87
C LEU A 119 -3.78 -19.36 -2.74
N ARG A 120 -3.64 -20.38 -3.59
CA ARG A 120 -2.35 -21.10 -3.77
C ARG A 120 -1.44 -20.26 -4.67
N TYR A 121 -0.13 -20.32 -4.51
CA TYR A 121 0.81 -19.66 -5.41
C TYR A 121 2.12 -20.43 -5.57
N ASP A 122 2.87 -20.11 -6.62
CA ASP A 122 4.27 -20.50 -6.73
C ASP A 122 5.08 -19.33 -7.31
N TYR A 123 6.38 -19.32 -7.04
CA TYR A 123 7.28 -18.24 -7.42
C TYR A 123 8.70 -18.70 -7.72
N ARG A 124 9.36 -17.95 -8.60
CA ARG A 124 10.79 -18.03 -8.91
C ARG A 124 11.45 -16.70 -8.55
N ILE A 125 12.76 -16.72 -8.29
CA ILE A 125 13.56 -15.51 -8.07
C ILE A 125 14.63 -15.45 -9.17
N THR A 126 14.83 -14.28 -9.77
CA THR A 126 15.86 -14.01 -10.78
C THR A 126 16.66 -12.75 -10.43
N GLY A 127 17.87 -12.66 -10.99
CA GLY A 127 18.82 -11.58 -10.67
C GLY A 127 19.33 -11.60 -9.23
N ASN A 128 20.16 -10.62 -8.90
CA ASN A 128 20.62 -10.36 -7.53
C ASN A 128 19.63 -9.40 -6.85
N GLN A 129 19.45 -9.53 -5.53
CA GLN A 129 18.60 -8.62 -4.77
C GLN A 129 19.18 -7.19 -4.76
N PRO A 130 18.41 -6.16 -5.15
CA PRO A 130 18.77 -4.75 -4.95
C PRO A 130 18.85 -4.38 -3.46
N GLU A 131 19.60 -3.32 -3.13
CA GLU A 131 19.69 -2.79 -1.76
C GLU A 131 18.31 -2.35 -1.22
N ASP A 132 17.46 -1.77 -2.07
CA ASP A 132 16.12 -1.33 -1.74
C ASP A 132 15.05 -2.46 -1.76
N GLY A 133 15.48 -3.70 -2.00
CA GLY A 133 14.62 -4.88 -2.03
C GLY A 133 14.29 -5.38 -3.44
N HIS A 134 13.90 -6.66 -3.52
CA HIS A 134 13.52 -7.31 -4.79
C HIS A 134 12.25 -6.69 -5.41
N SER A 135 12.17 -6.70 -6.74
CA SER A 135 10.90 -6.50 -7.45
C SER A 135 9.94 -7.69 -7.24
N LEU A 136 8.62 -7.49 -7.37
CA LEU A 136 7.62 -8.57 -7.37
C LEU A 136 6.69 -8.46 -8.60
N TYR A 137 6.62 -9.50 -9.41
CA TYR A 137 5.72 -9.62 -10.56
C TYR A 137 4.64 -10.67 -10.27
N ILE A 138 3.40 -10.24 -10.05
CA ILE A 138 2.23 -11.10 -9.83
C ILE A 138 1.57 -11.37 -11.19
N SER A 139 1.57 -12.63 -11.63
CA SER A 139 1.21 -13.06 -12.98
C SER A 139 0.02 -14.03 -12.97
N MET A 140 -1.18 -13.53 -13.29
CA MET A 140 -2.44 -14.25 -13.19
C MET A 140 -2.74 -15.14 -14.41
N HIS A 141 -3.22 -16.37 -14.16
CA HIS A 141 -3.53 -17.35 -15.20
C HIS A 141 -4.88 -17.12 -15.89
N GLY A 142 -4.99 -17.60 -17.14
CA GLY A 142 -6.26 -17.73 -17.86
C GLY A 142 -7.07 -18.97 -17.43
N GLY A 143 -8.22 -19.19 -18.07
CA GLY A 143 -9.03 -20.41 -17.87
C GLY A 143 -10.37 -20.23 -17.12
N GLY A 144 -10.78 -19.00 -16.81
CA GLY A 144 -12.05 -18.72 -16.13
C GLY A 144 -13.26 -19.40 -16.82
N GLY A 145 -14.07 -20.11 -16.04
CA GLY A 145 -15.23 -20.88 -16.52
C GLY A 145 -14.89 -22.27 -17.08
N ALA A 146 -13.61 -22.61 -17.23
CA ALA A 146 -13.18 -23.96 -17.60
C ALA A 146 -13.09 -24.89 -16.36
N PRO A 147 -13.13 -26.23 -16.53
CA PRO A 147 -12.99 -27.17 -15.42
C PRO A 147 -11.67 -27.00 -14.65
N ALA A 148 -11.65 -27.33 -13.36
CA ALA A 148 -10.48 -27.12 -12.48
C ALA A 148 -9.15 -27.67 -13.02
N LYS A 149 -9.16 -28.82 -13.69
CA LYS A 149 -7.98 -29.40 -14.37
C LYS A 149 -7.38 -28.47 -15.44
N VAL A 150 -8.20 -27.65 -16.11
CA VAL A 150 -7.75 -26.66 -17.09
C VAL A 150 -7.12 -25.46 -16.38
N ASN A 151 -7.75 -24.92 -15.31
CA ASN A 151 -7.15 -23.81 -14.55
C ASN A 151 -5.84 -24.20 -13.87
N ASP A 152 -5.75 -25.39 -13.26
CA ASP A 152 -4.49 -25.87 -12.68
C ASP A 152 -3.40 -26.05 -13.76
N GLN A 153 -3.76 -26.46 -14.99
CA GLN A 153 -2.83 -26.50 -16.12
C GLN A 153 -2.43 -25.09 -16.60
N GLN A 154 -3.36 -24.13 -16.64
CA GLN A 154 -3.03 -22.74 -17.01
C GLN A 154 -2.15 -22.07 -15.94
N TRP A 155 -2.39 -22.35 -14.65
CA TRP A 155 -1.50 -21.94 -13.57
C TRP A 155 -0.10 -22.56 -13.72
N ALA A 156 0.00 -23.87 -13.99
CA ALA A 156 1.27 -24.55 -14.24
C ALA A 156 2.04 -23.98 -15.46
N ASN A 157 1.33 -23.50 -16.48
CA ASN A 157 1.91 -22.76 -17.60
C ASN A 157 2.38 -21.37 -17.15
N GLN A 158 1.54 -20.64 -16.40
CA GLN A 158 1.78 -19.27 -15.95
C GLN A 158 3.06 -19.16 -15.10
N ILE A 159 3.32 -20.09 -14.17
CA ILE A 159 4.55 -20.15 -13.34
C ILE A 159 5.84 -20.06 -14.18
N LYS A 160 5.80 -20.49 -15.45
CA LYS A 160 6.93 -20.59 -16.38
C LYS A 160 6.78 -19.70 -17.63
N LEU A 161 5.82 -18.76 -17.64
CA LEU A 161 5.44 -18.05 -18.85
C LEU A 161 6.41 -16.91 -19.22
N TYR A 162 6.86 -16.14 -18.23
CA TYR A 162 7.82 -15.04 -18.39
C TYR A 162 9.01 -15.16 -17.43
N GLU A 163 10.02 -14.32 -17.64
CA GLU A 163 11.24 -14.26 -16.85
C GLU A 163 11.75 -12.81 -16.78
N PRO A 164 11.64 -12.13 -15.61
CA PRO A 164 12.21 -10.80 -15.43
C PRO A 164 13.73 -10.90 -15.23
N LYS A 165 14.46 -9.82 -15.50
CA LYS A 165 15.92 -9.74 -15.27
C LYS A 165 16.30 -9.79 -13.79
N GLU A 166 15.42 -9.24 -12.94
CA GLU A 166 15.55 -9.14 -11.50
C GLU A 166 14.17 -9.37 -10.88
N GLY A 167 14.13 -9.95 -9.69
CA GLY A 167 12.95 -9.96 -8.83
C GLY A 167 12.28 -11.32 -8.71
N ILE A 168 11.13 -11.29 -8.05
CA ILE A 168 10.31 -12.45 -7.75
C ILE A 168 9.20 -12.53 -8.79
N TYR A 169 9.23 -13.55 -9.64
CA TYR A 169 8.14 -13.85 -10.57
C TYR A 169 7.20 -14.86 -9.92
N LEU A 170 5.98 -14.42 -9.63
CA LEU A 170 4.97 -15.17 -8.86
C LEU A 170 3.72 -15.39 -9.71
N ALA A 171 3.21 -16.63 -9.74
CA ALA A 171 1.91 -16.93 -10.32
C ALA A 171 0.96 -17.49 -9.25
N PRO A 172 -0.14 -16.78 -8.90
CA PRO A 172 -1.18 -17.33 -8.05
C PRO A 172 -2.15 -18.22 -8.85
N ARG A 173 -2.78 -19.18 -8.17
CA ARG A 173 -3.97 -19.92 -8.61
C ARG A 173 -5.17 -19.29 -7.92
N ALA A 174 -6.15 -18.81 -8.69
CA ALA A 174 -7.35 -18.20 -8.11
C ALA A 174 -8.09 -19.19 -7.18
N PRO A 175 -8.82 -18.73 -6.15
CA PRO A 175 -9.60 -19.62 -5.29
C PRO A 175 -10.66 -20.41 -6.08
N THR A 176 -11.35 -19.74 -7.01
CA THR A 176 -12.43 -20.33 -7.83
C THR A 176 -11.99 -20.60 -9.27
N ASP A 177 -12.81 -21.39 -9.96
CA ASP A 177 -12.71 -21.70 -11.39
C ASP A 177 -13.77 -20.94 -12.22
N THR A 178 -14.45 -19.94 -11.63
CA THR A 178 -15.56 -19.21 -12.28
C THR A 178 -15.06 -18.32 -13.43
N TRP A 179 -15.97 -17.87 -14.31
CA TRP A 179 -15.60 -16.98 -15.43
C TRP A 179 -14.94 -15.68 -14.95
N ASN A 180 -15.31 -15.23 -13.75
CA ASN A 180 -14.83 -14.02 -13.07
C ASN A 180 -13.86 -14.31 -11.90
N LEU A 181 -13.08 -15.39 -11.98
CA LEU A 181 -12.19 -15.87 -10.91
C LEU A 181 -11.22 -14.80 -10.31
N TRP A 182 -10.90 -13.74 -11.04
CA TRP A 182 -10.04 -12.64 -10.58
C TRP A 182 -10.79 -11.33 -10.27
N HIS A 183 -12.13 -11.31 -10.43
CA HIS A 183 -12.97 -10.11 -10.23
C HIS A 183 -13.79 -10.17 -8.94
N ARG A 184 -13.68 -11.28 -8.21
CA ARG A 184 -14.40 -11.49 -6.96
C ARG A 184 -13.86 -10.58 -5.85
N ASP A 185 -14.79 -10.10 -5.05
CA ASP A 185 -14.63 -9.44 -3.76
C ASP A 185 -13.49 -9.99 -2.88
N HIS A 186 -13.39 -11.32 -2.76
CA HIS A 186 -12.38 -11.96 -1.92
C HIS A 186 -10.94 -11.92 -2.48
N ILE A 187 -10.74 -11.56 -3.74
CA ILE A 187 -9.41 -11.58 -4.38
C ILE A 187 -8.54 -10.45 -3.82
N ASP A 188 -9.12 -9.28 -3.59
CA ASP A 188 -8.43 -8.08 -3.13
C ASP A 188 -7.74 -8.25 -1.77
N PRO A 189 -8.40 -8.74 -0.69
CA PRO A 189 -7.73 -9.03 0.58
C PRO A 189 -6.75 -10.22 0.50
N LEU A 190 -6.96 -11.18 -0.42
CA LEU A 190 -5.99 -12.25 -0.68
C LEU A 190 -4.71 -11.71 -1.36
N PHE A 191 -4.83 -10.73 -2.26
CA PHE A 191 -3.70 -10.06 -2.91
C PHE A 191 -2.96 -9.13 -1.95
N ASP A 192 -3.67 -8.42 -1.07
CA ASP A 192 -3.03 -7.68 0.03
C ASP A 192 -2.23 -8.62 0.93
N ARG A 193 -2.88 -9.67 1.46
CA ARG A 193 -2.22 -10.69 2.29
C ARG A 193 -1.00 -11.31 1.59
N LEU A 194 -1.05 -11.49 0.28
CA LEU A 194 0.09 -11.96 -0.53
C LEU A 194 1.23 -10.94 -0.57
N ILE A 195 0.97 -9.67 -0.90
CA ILE A 195 1.99 -8.62 -0.96
C ILE A 195 2.65 -8.44 0.42
N GLU A 196 1.84 -8.38 1.48
CA GLU A 196 2.31 -8.29 2.87
C GLU A 196 3.27 -9.43 3.22
N ASN A 197 2.96 -10.65 2.80
CA ASN A 197 3.80 -11.82 3.05
C ASN A 197 5.13 -11.73 2.29
N PHE A 198 5.16 -11.20 1.05
CA PHE A 198 6.42 -11.03 0.33
C PHE A 198 7.27 -9.86 0.85
N ILE A 199 6.67 -8.78 1.36
CA ILE A 199 7.42 -7.77 2.12
C ILE A 199 8.02 -8.43 3.37
N THR A 200 7.21 -9.16 4.13
CA THR A 200 7.56 -9.79 5.40
C THR A 200 8.67 -10.85 5.27
N PHE A 201 8.55 -11.79 4.33
CA PHE A 201 9.42 -12.97 4.21
C PHE A 201 10.47 -12.89 3.09
N LYS A 202 10.37 -11.91 2.17
CA LYS A 202 11.32 -11.75 1.06
C LYS A 202 11.93 -10.34 0.94
N GLY A 203 11.46 -9.36 1.70
CA GLY A 203 12.03 -8.00 1.64
C GLY A 203 11.90 -7.38 0.26
N ILE A 204 10.78 -7.58 -0.43
CA ILE A 204 10.49 -6.89 -1.68
C ILE A 204 10.35 -5.38 -1.45
N ASN A 205 10.66 -4.57 -2.46
CA ASN A 205 10.30 -3.15 -2.41
C ASN A 205 8.78 -3.01 -2.66
N PRO A 206 7.96 -2.45 -1.74
CA PRO A 206 6.55 -2.18 -1.99
C PRO A 206 6.30 -1.16 -3.11
N ASN A 207 7.33 -0.46 -3.59
CA ASN A 207 7.30 0.41 -4.77
C ASN A 207 7.72 -0.28 -6.08
N LYS A 208 8.03 -1.58 -6.07
CA LYS A 208 8.36 -2.39 -7.26
C LYS A 208 7.46 -3.63 -7.38
N VAL A 209 6.17 -3.45 -7.08
CA VAL A 209 5.15 -4.50 -7.20
C VAL A 209 4.36 -4.30 -8.49
N TYR A 210 4.33 -5.32 -9.33
CA TYR A 210 3.74 -5.30 -10.67
C TYR A 210 2.64 -6.34 -10.79
N ILE A 211 1.51 -6.00 -11.41
CA ILE A 211 0.39 -6.93 -11.65
C ILE A 211 0.17 -7.15 -13.15
N MET A 212 0.11 -8.41 -13.56
CA MET A 212 -0.10 -8.78 -14.96
C MET A 212 -0.95 -10.04 -15.08
N GLY A 213 -1.55 -10.28 -16.24
CA GLY A 213 -2.29 -11.52 -16.46
C GLY A 213 -2.71 -11.75 -17.89
N TYR A 214 -2.90 -13.03 -18.24
CA TYR A 214 -3.22 -13.48 -19.59
C TYR A 214 -4.63 -14.07 -19.68
N SER A 215 -5.37 -13.80 -20.76
CA SER A 215 -6.74 -14.30 -20.97
C SER A 215 -7.66 -13.85 -19.82
N ALA A 216 -8.31 -14.75 -19.10
CA ALA A 216 -9.08 -14.41 -17.89
C ALA A 216 -8.24 -13.67 -16.81
N GLY A 217 -6.91 -13.89 -16.76
CA GLY A 217 -6.00 -13.08 -15.94
C GLY A 217 -5.81 -11.66 -16.48
N GLY A 218 -5.97 -11.45 -17.78
CA GLY A 218 -6.07 -10.13 -18.41
C GLY A 218 -7.38 -9.43 -18.02
N ASP A 219 -8.52 -10.14 -18.04
CA ASP A 219 -9.78 -9.67 -17.46
C ASP A 219 -9.56 -9.28 -15.98
N GLY A 220 -8.83 -10.11 -15.24
CA GLY A 220 -8.40 -9.85 -13.86
C GLY A 220 -7.57 -8.58 -13.71
N THR A 221 -6.66 -8.32 -14.65
CA THR A 221 -5.80 -7.11 -14.63
C THR A 221 -6.63 -5.86 -14.86
N TYR A 222 -7.60 -5.87 -15.79
CA TYR A 222 -8.54 -4.75 -15.98
C TYR A 222 -9.32 -4.39 -14.71
N GLN A 223 -9.60 -5.37 -13.85
CA GLN A 223 -10.41 -5.20 -12.64
C GLN A 223 -9.57 -4.90 -11.40
N LEU A 224 -8.41 -5.55 -11.20
CA LEU A 224 -7.55 -5.38 -10.02
C LEU A 224 -6.59 -4.17 -10.13
N ALA A 225 -6.16 -3.80 -11.34
CA ALA A 225 -5.29 -2.65 -11.54
C ALA A 225 -5.94 -1.33 -11.07
N PRO A 226 -7.20 -0.97 -11.43
CA PRO A 226 -7.83 0.23 -10.90
C PRO A 226 -8.26 0.07 -9.43
N ARG A 227 -8.82 -1.08 -9.01
CA ARG A 227 -9.30 -1.26 -7.62
C ARG A 227 -8.18 -1.16 -6.58
N MET A 228 -6.97 -1.60 -6.91
CA MET A 228 -5.81 -1.60 -6.03
C MET A 228 -4.65 -0.73 -6.56
N ALA A 229 -4.94 0.32 -7.33
CA ALA A 229 -3.91 1.09 -8.06
C ALA A 229 -2.79 1.64 -7.17
N ASP A 230 -3.08 1.91 -5.90
CA ASP A 230 -2.13 2.40 -4.91
C ASP A 230 -1.16 1.33 -4.34
N ARG A 231 -1.17 0.13 -4.92
CA ARG A 231 -0.27 -1.02 -4.62
C ARG A 231 0.72 -1.27 -5.76
N TRP A 232 0.40 -0.80 -6.96
CA TRP A 232 1.09 -1.18 -8.19
C TRP A 232 2.09 -0.10 -8.64
N ALA A 233 3.25 -0.53 -9.11
CA ALA A 233 4.25 0.30 -9.78
C ALA A 233 4.00 0.38 -11.30
N ALA A 234 3.51 -0.72 -11.88
CA ALA A 234 2.96 -0.81 -13.23
C ALA A 234 2.04 -2.04 -13.34
N ALA A 235 1.20 -2.07 -14.38
CA ALA A 235 0.33 -3.19 -14.68
C ALA A 235 0.32 -3.54 -16.18
N ALA A 236 0.12 -4.82 -16.52
CA ALA A 236 0.10 -5.30 -17.90
C ALA A 236 -1.00 -6.33 -18.18
N MET A 237 -1.92 -5.97 -19.07
CA MET A 237 -3.06 -6.78 -19.49
C MET A 237 -2.75 -7.47 -20.82
N MET A 238 -2.90 -8.79 -20.88
CA MET A 238 -2.69 -9.57 -22.11
C MET A 238 -3.95 -10.37 -22.51
N ALA A 239 -4.49 -10.09 -23.69
CA ALA A 239 -5.60 -10.82 -24.32
C ALA A 239 -6.83 -11.02 -23.40
N GLY A 240 -7.15 -10.00 -22.60
CA GLY A 240 -8.31 -9.96 -21.71
C GLY A 240 -9.46 -9.11 -22.23
N HIS A 241 -10.57 -9.12 -21.49
CA HIS A 241 -11.81 -8.38 -21.72
C HIS A 241 -12.09 -7.47 -20.51
N PRO A 242 -12.38 -6.16 -20.71
CA PRO A 242 -12.48 -5.21 -19.60
C PRO A 242 -13.75 -5.35 -18.75
N GLY A 243 -14.85 -5.85 -19.34
CA GLY A 243 -16.15 -5.86 -18.67
C GLY A 243 -16.66 -4.44 -18.40
N ASP A 244 -17.01 -4.16 -17.15
CA ASP A 244 -17.52 -2.88 -16.65
C ASP A 244 -16.45 -1.96 -16.04
N ALA A 245 -15.19 -2.43 -15.96
CA ALA A 245 -14.04 -1.76 -15.35
C ALA A 245 -13.88 -0.28 -15.77
N LYS A 246 -13.38 0.54 -14.85
CA LYS A 246 -13.22 1.99 -15.04
C LYS A 246 -11.76 2.43 -15.07
N THR A 247 -11.50 3.54 -15.77
CA THR A 247 -10.17 4.13 -15.92
C THR A 247 -9.78 5.10 -14.81
N TYR A 248 -10.72 5.64 -14.01
CA TYR A 248 -10.48 6.71 -13.02
C TYR A 248 -9.21 6.52 -12.18
N ASN A 249 -9.05 5.34 -11.56
CA ASN A 249 -7.98 5.05 -10.61
C ASN A 249 -6.61 4.84 -11.29
N LEU A 250 -6.56 4.71 -12.63
CA LEU A 250 -5.34 4.49 -13.38
C LEU A 250 -4.50 5.75 -13.62
N ARG A 251 -4.95 6.92 -13.13
CA ARG A 251 -4.27 8.22 -13.33
C ARG A 251 -2.76 8.18 -13.10
N ASN A 252 -2.33 7.50 -12.04
CA ASN A 252 -0.93 7.44 -11.61
C ASN A 252 -0.30 6.05 -11.81
N LEU A 253 -0.98 5.13 -12.53
CA LEU A 253 -0.56 3.75 -12.71
C LEU A 253 -0.17 3.47 -14.18
N PRO A 254 1.13 3.24 -14.46
CA PRO A 254 1.60 2.74 -15.75
C PRO A 254 0.85 1.50 -16.21
N TYR A 255 0.08 1.59 -17.31
CA TYR A 255 -0.82 0.52 -17.76
C TYR A 255 -0.54 0.07 -19.22
N PHE A 256 -0.15 -1.18 -19.42
CA PHE A 256 0.14 -1.75 -20.76
C PHE A 256 -1.00 -2.67 -21.23
N ILE A 257 -1.69 -2.28 -22.30
CA ILE A 257 -2.70 -3.06 -23.00
C ILE A 257 -2.07 -3.86 -24.15
N GLN A 258 -2.25 -5.18 -24.18
CA GLN A 258 -1.79 -6.05 -25.26
C GLN A 258 -2.86 -7.05 -25.70
N CYS A 259 -3.11 -7.16 -27.00
CA CYS A 259 -4.06 -8.15 -27.55
C CYS A 259 -3.67 -8.60 -28.96
N GLY A 260 -4.04 -9.83 -29.33
CA GLY A 260 -3.96 -10.29 -30.72
C GLY A 260 -5.07 -9.68 -31.56
N GLY A 261 -4.76 -9.13 -32.73
CA GLY A 261 -5.71 -8.51 -33.65
C GLY A 261 -6.75 -9.47 -34.25
N LYS A 262 -6.49 -10.78 -34.15
CA LYS A 262 -7.43 -11.86 -34.53
C LYS A 262 -8.12 -12.50 -33.32
N ASP A 263 -7.91 -12.00 -32.09
CA ASP A 263 -8.65 -12.41 -30.90
C ASP A 263 -10.03 -11.71 -30.84
N ASN A 264 -10.90 -12.15 -31.74
CA ASN A 264 -12.25 -11.61 -31.90
C ASN A 264 -13.26 -12.21 -30.91
N ALA A 265 -12.88 -13.23 -30.14
CA ALA A 265 -13.72 -13.79 -29.09
C ALA A 265 -14.08 -12.70 -28.07
N TYR A 266 -15.37 -12.54 -27.75
CA TYR A 266 -15.89 -11.48 -26.88
C TYR A 266 -15.49 -10.04 -27.31
N ASN A 267 -15.12 -9.83 -28.59
CA ASN A 267 -14.60 -8.57 -29.11
C ASN A 267 -13.29 -8.06 -28.43
N ARG A 268 -12.48 -8.92 -27.81
CA ARG A 268 -11.28 -8.51 -27.05
C ARG A 268 -10.34 -7.59 -27.83
N ALA A 269 -9.98 -7.94 -29.06
CA ALA A 269 -9.11 -7.11 -29.90
C ALA A 269 -9.64 -5.68 -30.07
N LYS A 270 -10.94 -5.53 -30.32
CA LYS A 270 -11.63 -4.23 -30.43
C LYS A 270 -11.65 -3.50 -29.09
N LEU A 271 -12.05 -4.17 -28.00
CA LEU A 271 -12.21 -3.54 -26.69
C LEU A 271 -10.87 -3.12 -26.07
N ALA A 272 -9.79 -3.85 -26.36
CA ALA A 272 -8.42 -3.45 -26.04
C ALA A 272 -8.03 -2.16 -26.80
N ALA A 273 -8.31 -2.07 -28.10
CA ALA A 273 -8.07 -0.87 -28.90
C ALA A 273 -8.95 0.33 -28.45
N ASP A 274 -10.20 0.07 -28.05
CA ASP A 274 -11.09 1.10 -27.48
C ASP A 274 -10.57 1.62 -26.14
N TRP A 275 -10.03 0.73 -25.29
CA TRP A 275 -9.42 1.11 -24.02
C TRP A 275 -8.11 1.89 -24.19
N GLY A 276 -7.27 1.52 -25.16
CA GLY A 276 -6.09 2.30 -25.51
C GLY A 276 -6.47 3.75 -25.85
N ARG A 277 -7.44 3.91 -26.75
CA ARG A 277 -7.95 5.25 -27.17
C ARG A 277 -8.57 6.06 -26.04
N LYS A 278 -9.14 5.43 -25.01
CA LYS A 278 -9.57 6.14 -23.80
C LYS A 278 -8.39 6.68 -23.00
N LEU A 279 -7.31 5.91 -22.88
CA LEU A 279 -6.11 6.34 -22.17
C LEU A 279 -5.33 7.39 -22.96
N ASP A 280 -5.29 7.30 -24.30
CA ASP A 280 -4.79 8.36 -25.19
C ASP A 280 -5.50 9.70 -24.87
N GLN A 281 -6.84 9.71 -24.91
CA GLN A 281 -7.66 10.90 -24.65
C GLN A 281 -7.54 11.40 -23.20
N LEU A 282 -7.46 10.51 -22.21
CA LEU A 282 -7.26 10.88 -20.81
C LEU A 282 -5.89 11.52 -20.57
N ALA A 283 -4.83 11.04 -21.23
CA ALA A 283 -3.47 11.58 -21.16
C ALA A 283 -3.33 12.91 -21.93
N GLU A 284 -4.01 13.06 -23.07
CA GLU A 284 -4.10 14.32 -23.82
C GLU A 284 -4.78 15.42 -22.98
N ALA A 285 -5.91 15.10 -22.34
CA ALA A 285 -6.61 16.01 -21.42
C ALA A 285 -5.90 16.21 -20.07
N ASN A 286 -4.97 15.33 -19.69
CA ASN A 286 -4.21 15.41 -18.43
C ASN A 286 -2.70 15.16 -18.69
N PRO A 287 -1.95 16.13 -19.23
CA PRO A 287 -0.52 15.96 -19.51
C PRO A 287 0.27 15.41 -18.31
N GLY A 288 1.17 14.46 -18.57
CA GLY A 288 1.94 13.75 -17.54
C GLY A 288 1.14 12.73 -16.70
N SER A 289 -0.12 12.46 -17.06
CA SER A 289 -1.01 11.53 -16.34
C SER A 289 -1.44 10.36 -17.24
N TYR A 290 -2.02 9.32 -16.64
CA TYR A 290 -2.41 8.08 -17.31
C TYR A 290 -1.28 7.49 -18.18
N PRO A 291 -0.06 7.30 -17.62
CA PRO A 291 1.04 6.69 -18.36
C PRO A 291 0.62 5.29 -18.85
N HIS A 292 0.72 5.04 -20.15
CA HIS A 292 0.20 3.81 -20.73
C HIS A 292 0.91 3.43 -22.02
N LYS A 293 0.61 2.23 -22.51
CA LYS A 293 1.05 1.73 -23.81
C LYS A 293 0.01 0.75 -24.36
N THR A 294 -0.25 0.78 -25.66
CA THR A 294 -1.21 -0.13 -26.32
C THR A 294 -0.55 -0.82 -27.50
N VAL A 295 -0.62 -2.15 -27.58
CA VAL A 295 -0.17 -2.93 -28.75
C VAL A 295 -1.23 -3.96 -29.14
N ILE A 296 -1.81 -3.78 -30.33
CA ILE A 296 -2.66 -4.78 -30.97
C ILE A 296 -1.83 -5.44 -32.06
N TYR A 297 -1.50 -6.73 -31.89
CA TYR A 297 -0.64 -7.48 -32.81
C TYR A 297 -1.47 -8.00 -34.00
N PRO A 298 -1.40 -7.41 -35.22
CA PRO A 298 -2.41 -7.64 -36.25
C PRO A 298 -2.58 -9.11 -36.65
N ASP A 299 -1.49 -9.88 -36.63
CA ASP A 299 -1.48 -11.25 -37.11
C ASP A 299 -1.75 -12.35 -36.09
N TYR A 300 -1.73 -12.05 -34.79
CA TYR A 300 -1.93 -13.04 -33.74
C TYR A 300 -3.40 -13.16 -33.31
N GLY A 301 -3.81 -14.39 -32.99
CA GLY A 301 -5.07 -14.67 -32.29
C GLY A 301 -4.90 -14.56 -30.77
N HIS A 302 -5.71 -15.30 -30.01
CA HIS A 302 -5.68 -15.29 -28.54
C HIS A 302 -4.31 -15.63 -27.94
N TRP A 303 -3.46 -16.39 -28.64
CA TRP A 303 -2.06 -16.63 -28.27
C TRP A 303 -1.12 -15.72 -29.08
N MET A 304 -0.46 -14.78 -28.40
CA MET A 304 0.45 -13.78 -28.97
C MET A 304 1.91 -14.26 -29.11
N GLN A 305 2.13 -15.57 -29.07
CA GLN A 305 3.45 -16.21 -29.26
C GLN A 305 4.58 -15.67 -28.35
N ARG A 306 4.25 -15.19 -27.14
CA ARG A 306 5.15 -14.47 -26.21
C ARG A 306 5.71 -13.14 -26.76
N ALA A 307 5.18 -12.56 -27.82
CA ALA A 307 5.54 -11.18 -28.22
C ALA A 307 5.18 -10.18 -27.11
N ASP A 308 4.10 -10.47 -26.39
CA ASP A 308 3.59 -9.79 -25.21
C ASP A 308 4.56 -9.75 -24.01
N ARG A 309 5.62 -10.58 -24.00
CA ARG A 309 6.67 -10.56 -22.96
C ARG A 309 7.38 -9.21 -22.83
N GLN A 310 7.27 -8.32 -23.83
CA GLN A 310 7.81 -6.95 -23.76
C GLN A 310 7.23 -6.12 -22.61
N ALA A 311 6.09 -6.51 -22.03
CA ALA A 311 5.55 -5.87 -20.84
C ALA A 311 6.44 -6.05 -19.60
N VAL A 312 7.19 -7.14 -19.46
CA VAL A 312 8.00 -7.39 -18.26
C VAL A 312 9.16 -6.37 -18.10
N PRO A 313 10.03 -6.14 -19.11
CA PRO A 313 11.03 -5.09 -19.00
C PRO A 313 10.42 -3.68 -18.97
N TRP A 314 9.30 -3.44 -19.68
CA TRP A 314 8.61 -2.14 -19.65
C TRP A 314 8.06 -1.81 -18.26
N MET A 315 7.42 -2.76 -17.57
CA MET A 315 6.97 -2.55 -16.19
C MET A 315 8.15 -2.27 -15.24
N ALA A 316 9.29 -2.92 -15.45
CA ALA A 316 10.51 -2.73 -14.65
C ALA A 316 11.12 -1.33 -14.73
N GLU A 317 10.72 -0.50 -15.71
CA GLU A 317 11.13 0.90 -15.84
C GLU A 317 10.42 1.82 -14.82
N PHE A 318 9.33 1.35 -14.19
CA PHE A 318 8.49 2.14 -13.28
C PHE A 318 8.65 1.76 -11.82
N THR A 319 8.53 2.76 -10.95
CA THR A 319 8.47 2.64 -9.48
C THR A 319 7.22 3.38 -9.00
N ARG A 320 6.45 2.78 -8.09
CA ARG A 320 5.21 3.38 -7.55
C ARG A 320 5.54 4.68 -6.82
N ASN A 321 4.79 5.74 -7.10
CA ASN A 321 4.72 6.92 -6.22
C ASN A 321 3.63 6.68 -5.15
N PRO A 322 3.97 6.58 -3.84
CA PRO A 322 2.98 6.44 -2.77
C PRO A 322 2.25 7.75 -2.41
N TRP A 323 2.78 8.92 -2.79
CA TRP A 323 2.23 10.26 -2.49
C TRP A 323 2.00 11.12 -3.75
N PRO A 324 1.24 10.63 -4.75
CA PRO A 324 0.96 11.40 -5.96
C PRO A 324 0.10 12.64 -5.65
N LYS A 325 0.48 13.80 -6.19
CA LYS A 325 -0.15 15.08 -5.87
C LYS A 325 -1.61 15.23 -6.34
N LYS A 326 -2.11 14.35 -7.21
CA LYS A 326 -3.54 14.27 -7.62
C LYS A 326 -3.97 12.81 -7.79
N ILE A 327 -5.11 12.44 -7.23
CA ILE A 327 -5.71 11.10 -7.33
C ILE A 327 -7.20 11.19 -7.65
N HIS A 328 -7.71 10.18 -8.34
CA HIS A 328 -9.14 9.88 -8.41
C HIS A 328 -9.36 8.53 -7.71
N TRP A 329 -10.31 8.46 -6.80
CA TRP A 329 -10.70 7.24 -6.11
C TRP A 329 -12.17 6.91 -6.42
N TYR A 330 -12.35 6.06 -7.42
CA TYR A 330 -13.59 5.36 -7.69
C TYR A 330 -13.69 4.10 -6.84
N GLN A 331 -14.83 3.95 -6.16
CA GLN A 331 -15.22 2.71 -5.50
C GLN A 331 -15.94 1.82 -6.50
N ASP A 332 -15.41 0.63 -6.77
CA ASP A 332 -16.09 -0.36 -7.61
C ASP A 332 -17.13 -1.16 -6.79
N ASN A 333 -17.64 -2.26 -7.34
CA ASN A 333 -18.52 -3.20 -6.64
C ASN A 333 -17.85 -3.86 -5.43
N ALA A 334 -16.53 -4.07 -5.49
CA ALA A 334 -15.68 -4.38 -4.35
C ALA A 334 -15.07 -3.07 -3.82
N THR A 335 -15.49 -2.66 -2.63
CA THR A 335 -15.09 -1.39 -2.03
C THR A 335 -13.83 -1.52 -1.17
N HIS A 336 -13.06 -0.43 -1.07
CA HIS A 336 -11.84 -0.34 -0.27
C HIS A 336 -11.96 0.79 0.75
N THR A 337 -11.31 0.65 1.91
CA THR A 337 -11.29 1.67 2.97
C THR A 337 -10.12 2.64 2.89
N ARG A 338 -9.07 2.35 2.11
CA ARG A 338 -7.88 3.21 1.92
C ARG A 338 -7.42 3.17 0.47
N PHE A 339 -7.05 4.34 -0.07
CA PHE A 339 -6.48 4.48 -1.41
C PHE A 339 -5.49 5.66 -1.46
N TYR A 340 -4.21 5.37 -1.68
CA TYR A 340 -3.09 6.29 -1.50
C TYR A 340 -3.18 7.03 -0.14
N TRP A 341 -3.47 8.34 -0.20
CA TRP A 341 -3.54 9.26 0.93
C TRP A 341 -4.99 9.60 1.37
N LEU A 342 -5.99 8.86 0.88
CA LEU A 342 -7.37 8.93 1.38
C LEU A 342 -7.76 7.66 2.14
N GLU A 343 -8.65 7.84 3.10
CA GLU A 343 -9.32 6.79 3.86
C GLU A 343 -10.82 7.12 4.01
N ASN A 344 -11.66 6.11 3.80
CA ASN A 344 -13.11 6.17 3.90
C ASN A 344 -13.55 4.96 4.74
N THR A 345 -14.13 5.22 5.91
CA THR A 345 -14.52 4.18 6.88
C THR A 345 -15.87 3.53 6.55
N ALA A 346 -16.67 4.13 5.67
CA ALA A 346 -17.98 3.63 5.24
C ALA A 346 -18.14 3.70 3.69
N PRO A 347 -17.26 3.03 2.92
CA PRO A 347 -17.22 3.18 1.46
C PRO A 347 -18.41 2.48 0.79
N LYS A 348 -19.10 3.21 -0.08
CA LYS A 348 -20.26 2.76 -0.86
C LYS A 348 -19.86 2.58 -2.32
N ALA A 349 -20.28 1.48 -2.95
CA ALA A 349 -19.96 1.22 -4.34
C ALA A 349 -20.42 2.36 -5.26
N LYS A 350 -19.63 2.64 -6.30
CA LYS A 350 -19.81 3.74 -7.27
C LYS A 350 -19.60 5.16 -6.74
N GLN A 351 -19.17 5.34 -5.49
CA GLN A 351 -18.63 6.64 -5.02
C GLN A 351 -17.41 7.04 -5.86
N LEU A 352 -17.20 8.35 -6.06
CA LEU A 352 -16.00 8.91 -6.65
C LEU A 352 -15.58 10.17 -5.87
N ILE A 353 -14.30 10.27 -5.54
CA ILE A 353 -13.67 11.50 -5.06
C ILE A 353 -12.36 11.74 -5.82
N THR A 354 -12.14 12.97 -6.27
CA THR A 354 -10.83 13.48 -6.65
C THR A 354 -10.24 14.25 -5.49
N ALA A 355 -8.95 14.05 -5.22
CA ALA A 355 -8.22 14.84 -4.24
C ALA A 355 -6.89 15.28 -4.85
N GLU A 356 -6.54 16.55 -4.69
CA GLU A 356 -5.32 17.13 -5.25
C GLU A 356 -4.69 18.20 -4.36
N ILE A 357 -3.37 18.33 -4.47
CA ILE A 357 -2.59 19.46 -3.96
C ILE A 357 -2.69 20.58 -4.99
N ASP A 358 -3.12 21.74 -4.53
CA ASP A 358 -3.13 22.99 -5.29
C ASP A 358 -1.67 23.37 -5.64
N LEU A 359 -1.36 23.52 -6.93
CA LEU A 359 0.01 23.78 -7.38
C LEU A 359 0.42 25.26 -7.26
N GLU A 360 -0.55 26.18 -7.15
CA GLU A 360 -0.30 27.60 -6.90
C GLU A 360 -0.14 27.87 -5.40
N ASN A 361 -0.86 27.11 -4.56
CA ASN A 361 -0.70 27.11 -3.10
C ASN A 361 -0.51 25.69 -2.54
N PRO A 362 0.73 25.13 -2.54
CA PRO A 362 1.02 23.75 -2.14
C PRO A 362 0.62 23.34 -0.70
N GLN A 363 0.21 24.29 0.14
CA GLN A 363 -0.38 24.00 1.46
C GLN A 363 -1.92 23.85 1.41
N THR A 364 -2.52 23.84 0.22
CA THR A 364 -3.97 23.64 0.03
C THR A 364 -4.26 22.29 -0.62
N ILE A 365 -5.19 21.54 -0.03
CA ILE A 365 -5.77 20.33 -0.61
C ILE A 365 -7.17 20.68 -1.14
N ILE A 366 -7.46 20.29 -2.37
CA ILE A 366 -8.76 20.45 -3.04
C ILE A 366 -9.43 19.08 -3.14
N LEU A 367 -10.71 19.00 -2.77
CA LEU A 367 -11.54 17.81 -2.85
C LEU A 367 -12.73 18.02 -3.80
N THR A 368 -12.94 17.11 -4.74
CA THR A 368 -14.07 17.11 -5.69
C THR A 368 -14.84 15.81 -5.56
N ILE A 369 -16.14 15.88 -5.23
CA ILE A 369 -17.00 14.69 -5.15
C ILE A 369 -17.65 14.46 -6.52
N GLY A 370 -17.55 13.23 -7.04
CA GLY A 370 -18.06 12.86 -8.36
C GLY A 370 -17.22 13.38 -9.54
N ASP A 371 -17.83 13.35 -10.72
CA ASP A 371 -17.34 13.89 -11.97
C ASP A 371 -18.50 14.60 -12.66
N SER A 372 -18.81 15.82 -12.20
CA SER A 372 -20.00 16.58 -12.63
C SER A 372 -19.90 17.10 -14.07
N GLN A 373 -18.68 17.34 -14.56
CA GLN A 373 -18.41 17.77 -15.93
C GLN A 373 -18.31 16.58 -16.91
N GLY A 374 -18.01 15.37 -16.41
CA GLY A 374 -17.86 14.16 -17.23
C GLY A 374 -16.48 14.02 -17.88
N GLU A 375 -15.47 14.76 -17.39
CA GLU A 375 -14.12 14.85 -17.96
C GLU A 375 -13.30 13.58 -17.73
N LEU A 376 -13.58 12.86 -16.64
CA LEU A 376 -12.92 11.60 -16.29
C LEU A 376 -13.69 10.40 -16.85
N ALA A 377 -15.01 10.54 -16.97
CA ALA A 377 -15.94 9.59 -17.55
C ALA A 377 -15.86 9.54 -19.09
N ILE A 378 -14.67 9.30 -19.67
CA ILE A 378 -14.50 9.14 -21.12
C ILE A 378 -15.29 7.91 -21.60
N ASN A 379 -16.50 8.18 -22.06
CA ASN A 379 -17.36 7.26 -22.76
C ASN A 379 -16.80 7.10 -24.18
N ALA A 380 -16.66 5.85 -24.63
CA ALA A 380 -16.08 5.58 -25.94
C ALA A 380 -16.96 6.21 -27.03
N ILE A 381 -16.29 6.80 -28.03
CA ILE A 381 -16.90 7.33 -29.25
C ILE A 381 -17.88 6.27 -29.80
N ASN A 382 -19.13 6.69 -30.04
CA ASN A 382 -20.31 5.89 -30.46
C ASN A 382 -21.23 5.30 -29.37
N SER A 383 -21.20 5.77 -28.10
CA SER A 383 -22.23 5.39 -27.10
C SER A 383 -23.56 6.17 -27.18
N LYS A 384 -23.64 7.26 -27.98
CA LYS A 384 -24.89 8.03 -28.18
C LYS A 384 -25.93 7.25 -29.00
N LYS A 385 -26.70 6.39 -28.35
CA LYS A 385 -28.05 6.05 -28.80
C LYS A 385 -28.92 7.32 -28.78
N PRO A 386 -29.68 7.64 -29.83
CA PRO A 386 -30.75 8.62 -29.73
C PRO A 386 -31.76 8.18 -28.66
N GLY A 387 -32.13 9.09 -27.75
CA GLY A 387 -33.06 8.79 -26.66
C GLY A 387 -32.46 8.11 -25.43
N ALA A 388 -31.13 8.05 -25.27
CA ALA A 388 -30.53 7.86 -23.95
C ALA A 388 -30.73 9.13 -23.09
N GLU A 389 -31.00 8.95 -21.80
CA GLU A 389 -31.03 10.04 -20.80
C GLU A 389 -29.64 10.72 -20.68
N ASP A 390 -29.54 11.83 -19.93
CA ASP A 390 -28.25 12.50 -19.68
C ASP A 390 -27.30 11.55 -18.95
N GLY A 391 -26.39 10.92 -19.72
CA GLY A 391 -25.61 9.76 -19.33
C GLY A 391 -24.50 10.02 -18.29
N ARG A 392 -24.60 11.10 -17.52
CA ARG A 392 -23.74 11.36 -16.36
C ARG A 392 -24.00 10.29 -15.31
N GLN A 393 -22.97 9.50 -15.02
CA GLN A 393 -23.04 8.50 -13.97
C GLN A 393 -23.32 9.22 -12.63
N GLN A 394 -24.44 8.93 -11.98
CA GLN A 394 -24.68 9.43 -10.63
C GLN A 394 -23.72 8.75 -9.66
N PHE A 395 -22.95 9.56 -8.92
CA PHE A 395 -22.05 9.11 -7.87
C PHE A 395 -22.76 9.30 -6.51
N PRO A 396 -22.87 8.26 -5.66
CA PRO A 396 -23.41 8.44 -4.31
C PRO A 396 -22.60 9.46 -3.50
N PRO A 397 -23.23 10.21 -2.58
CA PRO A 397 -22.52 11.15 -1.73
C PRO A 397 -21.51 10.44 -0.82
N ILE A 398 -20.51 11.19 -0.38
CA ILE A 398 -19.50 10.77 0.59
C ILE A 398 -19.66 11.70 1.79
N GLU A 399 -19.99 11.15 2.95
CA GLU A 399 -20.31 11.94 4.15
C GLU A 399 -19.06 12.41 4.90
N SER A 400 -18.00 11.59 4.91
CA SER A 400 -16.73 11.91 5.56
C SER A 400 -15.56 11.27 4.81
N ILE A 401 -14.39 11.89 4.91
CA ILE A 401 -13.12 11.37 4.41
C ILE A 401 -12.03 11.65 5.44
N THR A 402 -11.06 10.73 5.58
CA THR A 402 -9.84 10.98 6.35
C THR A 402 -8.68 11.14 5.39
N LEU A 403 -8.00 12.28 5.48
CA LEU A 403 -6.72 12.51 4.82
C LEU A 403 -5.63 11.83 5.62
N ARG A 404 -4.89 10.93 4.98
CA ARG A 404 -3.68 10.30 5.49
C ARG A 404 -2.50 11.13 4.99
N LEU A 405 -1.79 11.83 5.87
CA LEU A 405 -0.81 12.84 5.47
C LEU A 405 0.64 12.42 5.76
N SER A 406 1.57 12.98 4.99
CA SER A 406 3.01 12.76 5.07
C SER A 406 3.72 13.96 4.47
N ASP A 407 4.94 14.24 4.93
CA ASP A 407 5.79 15.34 4.45
C ASP A 407 6.19 15.21 2.97
N GLN A 408 6.09 13.99 2.41
CA GLN A 408 6.20 13.74 0.97
C GLN A 408 5.02 14.30 0.16
N LEU A 409 3.85 14.49 0.79
CA LEU A 409 2.64 15.05 0.19
C LEU A 409 2.53 16.56 0.41
N ILE A 410 2.69 17.03 1.66
CA ILE A 410 2.44 18.41 2.10
C ILE A 410 3.32 18.74 3.33
N ASP A 411 3.78 19.98 3.49
CA ASP A 411 4.61 20.37 4.64
C ASP A 411 3.75 20.39 5.92
N LEU A 412 4.04 19.47 6.86
CA LEU A 412 3.29 19.34 8.11
C LEU A 412 3.81 20.25 9.23
N ASP A 413 4.87 21.04 9.01
CA ASP A 413 5.31 22.06 9.95
C ASP A 413 4.65 23.42 9.75
N LYS A 414 4.14 23.67 8.55
CA LYS A 414 3.23 24.77 8.23
C LYS A 414 1.76 24.41 8.51
N PRO A 415 0.86 25.39 8.66
CA PRO A 415 -0.58 25.14 8.53
C PRO A 415 -0.91 24.70 7.10
N LEU A 416 -2.02 23.98 6.95
CA LEU A 416 -2.64 23.62 5.69
C LEU A 416 -4.11 24.06 5.65
N THR A 417 -4.66 24.14 4.45
CA THR A 417 -6.09 24.38 4.19
C THR A 417 -6.65 23.20 3.41
N VAL A 418 -7.85 22.74 3.73
CA VAL A 418 -8.60 21.81 2.86
C VAL A 418 -9.88 22.51 2.41
N ARG A 419 -10.16 22.46 1.10
CA ARG A 419 -11.35 23.05 0.49
C ARG A 419 -12.00 22.09 -0.51
N LYS A 420 -13.29 22.27 -0.74
CA LYS A 420 -13.98 21.69 -1.89
C LYS A 420 -13.64 22.45 -3.18
N SER A 421 -13.83 21.79 -4.33
CA SER A 421 -13.74 22.42 -5.66
C SER A 421 -14.77 23.52 -5.91
N ASP A 422 -15.85 23.59 -5.13
CA ASP A 422 -16.83 24.68 -5.14
C ASP A 422 -16.36 25.94 -4.37
N GLY A 423 -15.19 25.89 -3.73
CA GLY A 423 -14.60 26.97 -2.94
C GLY A 423 -14.85 26.86 -1.43
N THR A 424 -15.72 25.97 -0.96
CA THR A 424 -16.02 25.80 0.48
C THR A 424 -14.81 25.29 1.25
N THR A 425 -14.28 26.08 2.19
CA THR A 425 -13.28 25.60 3.15
C THR A 425 -13.90 24.55 4.08
N LEU A 426 -13.16 23.46 4.30
CA LEU A 426 -13.53 22.37 5.21
C LEU A 426 -12.72 22.38 6.50
N CYS A 427 -11.48 22.89 6.45
CA CYS A 427 -10.67 23.21 7.62
C CYS A 427 -9.47 24.10 7.24
N GLN A 428 -8.90 24.79 8.22
CA GLN A 428 -7.60 25.44 8.10
C GLN A 428 -6.85 25.35 9.45
N GLY A 429 -5.59 24.90 9.44
CA GLY A 429 -4.81 24.73 10.68
C GLY A 429 -3.56 23.86 10.50
N LYS A 430 -2.78 23.69 11.57
CA LYS A 430 -1.64 22.76 11.58
C LYS A 430 -2.10 21.37 12.00
N VAL A 431 -1.72 20.35 11.22
CA VAL A 431 -1.94 18.94 11.56
C VAL A 431 -0.63 18.36 12.07
N HIS A 432 -0.66 17.67 13.21
CA HIS A 432 0.55 17.16 13.86
C HIS A 432 0.87 15.73 13.46
N ARG A 433 2.17 15.43 13.30
CA ARG A 433 2.68 14.06 13.16
C ARG A 433 2.50 13.31 14.49
N SER A 434 2.18 12.01 14.44
CA SER A 434 2.03 11.17 15.64
C SER A 434 2.46 9.72 15.39
N ILE A 435 2.89 9.04 16.45
CA ILE A 435 3.20 7.60 16.44
C ILE A 435 1.94 6.77 16.14
N GLU A 436 0.77 7.23 16.58
CA GLU A 436 -0.52 6.58 16.35
C GLU A 436 -0.92 6.53 14.86
N ALA A 437 -0.72 7.61 14.11
CA ALA A 437 -0.98 7.66 12.67
C ALA A 437 -0.08 6.69 11.89
N ILE A 438 1.20 6.61 12.30
CA ILE A 438 2.20 5.70 11.72
C ILE A 438 1.85 4.24 12.04
N ALA A 439 1.56 3.93 13.30
CA ALA A 439 1.20 2.59 13.75
C ALA A 439 -0.10 2.09 13.11
N THR A 440 -1.11 2.96 12.98
CA THR A 440 -2.36 2.65 12.28
C THR A 440 -2.08 2.36 10.81
N SER A 441 -1.28 3.23 10.14
CA SER A 441 -0.89 3.04 8.74
C SER A 441 -0.15 1.73 8.47
N LEU A 442 0.76 1.33 9.37
CA LEU A 442 1.55 0.10 9.29
C LEU A 442 0.78 -1.15 9.74
N THR A 443 -0.26 -0.98 10.56
CA THR A 443 -1.20 -2.05 10.90
C THR A 443 -2.10 -2.37 9.71
N GLN A 444 -2.66 -1.34 9.06
CA GLN A 444 -3.44 -1.45 7.83
C GLN A 444 -2.64 -2.09 6.69
N ARG A 445 -1.38 -1.68 6.51
CA ARG A 445 -0.45 -2.24 5.50
C ARG A 445 1.00 -2.08 5.97
N PRO A 446 1.83 -3.14 6.07
CA PRO A 446 3.25 -3.08 6.40
C PRO A 446 4.10 -2.52 5.24
N ASP A 447 3.81 -1.28 4.85
CA ASP A 447 4.46 -0.53 3.77
C ASP A 447 4.98 0.79 4.34
N PRO A 448 6.29 0.93 4.63
CA PRO A 448 6.85 2.14 5.20
C PRO A 448 6.83 3.32 4.23
N SER A 449 6.75 3.12 2.91
CA SER A 449 6.76 4.25 1.97
C SER A 449 5.39 4.94 1.85
N SER A 450 4.28 4.24 2.14
CA SER A 450 2.94 4.84 2.25
C SER A 450 2.41 4.95 3.69
N ALA A 451 3.30 4.84 4.69
CA ALA A 451 2.99 5.12 6.08
C ALA A 451 2.72 6.61 6.28
N ALA A 452 1.53 6.96 6.77
CA ALA A 452 1.18 8.36 7.06
C ALA A 452 1.76 8.75 8.41
N THR A 453 2.37 9.94 8.48
CA THR A 453 2.90 10.51 9.73
C THR A 453 1.81 11.27 10.49
N ALA A 454 0.76 11.73 9.81
CA ALA A 454 -0.39 12.43 10.40
C ALA A 454 -1.72 12.00 9.76
N THR A 455 -2.84 12.29 10.41
CA THR A 455 -4.21 12.02 9.90
C THR A 455 -5.16 13.16 10.24
N LEU A 456 -6.08 13.46 9.32
CA LEU A 456 -7.10 14.51 9.47
C LEU A 456 -8.45 14.04 8.92
N THR A 457 -9.43 13.83 9.79
CA THR A 457 -10.81 13.46 9.40
C THR A 457 -11.65 14.71 9.15
N LEU A 458 -12.44 14.69 8.08
CA LEU A 458 -13.29 15.78 7.61
C LEU A 458 -14.74 15.31 7.47
N ASP A 459 -15.70 16.13 7.91
CA ASP A 459 -17.09 16.03 7.48
C ASP A 459 -17.21 16.75 6.12
N LEU A 460 -17.79 16.09 5.12
CA LEU A 460 -17.97 16.66 3.77
C LEU A 460 -19.35 17.30 3.58
N ASN A 461 -20.27 17.16 4.55
CA ASN A 461 -21.58 17.82 4.56
C ASN A 461 -21.54 19.20 5.20
N GLN A 462 -20.56 19.46 6.08
CA GLN A 462 -20.43 20.71 6.82
C GLN A 462 -19.28 21.57 6.28
N ALA A 463 -19.44 22.89 6.34
CA ALA A 463 -18.31 23.82 6.38
C ALA A 463 -17.94 24.05 7.85
N GLN A 464 -16.70 23.77 8.24
CA GLN A 464 -16.19 24.25 9.54
C GLN A 464 -15.78 25.73 9.40
N PRO A 465 -16.04 26.56 10.43
CA PRO A 465 -15.70 27.99 10.42
C PRO A 465 -14.19 28.26 10.56
#